data_AF-A0A6J5XHM4-F1
#
_entry.id   AF-A0A6J5XHM4-F1
#
_cell.length_a   1.000
_cell.length_b   1.000
_cell.length_c   1.000
_cell.angle_alpha   90.00
_cell.angle_beta   90.00
_cell.angle_gamma   90.00
#
_symmetry.space_group_name_H-M   'P 1'
#
loop_
_entity.id
_entity.type
_entity.pdbx_description
1 polymer ?
#
loop_
_entity_poly.entity_id
_entity_poly.type
_entity_poly.pdbx_seq_one_letter_code
_entity_poly.pdbx_strand_id
1 'polypeptide(L)'
;MPTLQILIIFLLCFFFIPDHISTASAAACAESACSSSYISSIPIKFPFQLKTLEPSRCGYEGFDVSCNKSNHSQTLLTLPSSGDFIVQGIYYLSQRLVISDPANCLPRRFLEHDFSLIGSPFSFVDGLENYTFLNCSYQVETSHESISCLSNELYKVIGVPSKSINFSAPSLCSVISTALVPLSGSFESDGWDMLNYYFELAWDVPDCRFCEQSGNVCGFKDGKSSELKCSSIYSSKKGIAKYAFMAFTGIMAIIFTLTLVLGLRDSRRAHQLMTDLSTITDRRPLVVRIGLDDATIESYPKTQLGESWELPKPNDNTCPICLGTYKPKETLRTISECNHYFHASCVDEWLKVSATCPLCRNPSKGNKISHLTIEA
;
A
#
# COMPACT_ATOMS: atom_id res chain seq x y z
N MET A 1 -32.64 41.99 -21.31
CA MET A 1 -31.69 41.34 -22.23
C MET A 1 -30.22 41.29 -21.76
N PRO A 2 -29.69 42.17 -20.87
CA PRO A 2 -28.26 42.09 -20.50
C PRO A 2 -27.93 40.94 -19.53
N THR A 3 -28.88 40.47 -18.73
CA THR A 3 -28.67 39.38 -17.75
C THR A 3 -28.41 38.02 -18.38
N LEU A 4 -29.02 37.73 -19.54
CA LEU A 4 -28.82 36.48 -20.27
C LEU A 4 -27.44 36.45 -20.95
N GLN A 5 -26.97 37.58 -21.48
CA GLN A 5 -25.63 37.71 -22.06
C GLN A 5 -24.54 37.57 -21.00
N ILE A 6 -24.71 38.15 -19.81
CA ILE A 6 -23.73 38.01 -18.72
C ILE A 6 -23.65 36.55 -18.23
N LEU A 7 -24.78 35.84 -18.15
CA LEU A 7 -24.81 34.42 -17.78
C LEU A 7 -24.10 33.55 -18.82
N ILE A 8 -24.32 33.83 -20.11
CA ILE A 8 -23.66 33.10 -21.22
C ILE A 8 -22.15 33.37 -21.21
N ILE A 9 -21.72 34.62 -21.01
CA ILE A 9 -20.29 34.97 -20.91
C ILE A 9 -19.64 34.27 -19.70
N PHE A 10 -20.32 34.22 -18.55
CA PHE A 10 -19.80 33.56 -17.35
C PHE A 10 -19.68 32.04 -17.53
N LEU A 11 -20.66 31.41 -18.19
CA LEU A 11 -20.61 29.98 -18.54
C LEU A 11 -19.50 29.69 -19.57
N LEU A 12 -19.33 30.53 -20.58
CA LEU A 12 -18.24 30.40 -21.55
C LEU A 12 -16.87 30.57 -20.88
N CYS A 13 -16.70 31.51 -19.95
CA CYS A 13 -15.42 31.68 -19.23
C CYS A 13 -15.10 30.50 -18.28
N PHE A 14 -16.10 29.79 -17.74
CA PHE A 14 -15.90 28.62 -16.88
C PHE A 14 -15.63 27.33 -17.66
N PHE A 15 -16.21 27.18 -18.86
CA PHE A 15 -16.01 26.00 -19.72
C PHE A 15 -14.79 26.12 -20.66
N PHE A 16 -14.31 27.33 -20.94
CA PHE A 16 -13.16 27.59 -21.83
C PHE A 16 -11.89 28.04 -21.07
N ILE A 17 -11.66 27.57 -19.83
CA ILE A 17 -10.30 27.56 -19.30
C ILE A 17 -9.57 26.44 -20.05
N PRO A 18 -8.51 26.72 -20.84
CA PRO A 18 -7.86 25.71 -21.65
C PRO A 18 -7.35 24.56 -20.78
N ASP A 19 -7.70 23.33 -21.16
CA ASP A 19 -7.20 22.06 -20.64
C ASP A 19 -5.68 21.90 -20.85
N HIS A 20 -4.87 22.79 -20.29
CA HIS A 20 -3.42 22.66 -20.30
C HIS A 20 -2.86 22.60 -18.89
N ILE A 21 -3.24 21.53 -18.19
CA ILE A 21 -2.36 20.93 -17.20
C ILE A 21 -2.39 19.41 -17.44
N SER A 22 -1.68 18.97 -18.48
CA SER A 22 -0.97 17.70 -18.40
C SER A 22 0.12 17.88 -17.34
N THR A 23 -0.27 17.84 -16.06
CA THR A 23 0.66 17.34 -15.05
C THR A 23 0.85 15.88 -15.41
N ALA A 24 1.88 15.62 -16.22
CA ALA A 24 2.65 14.41 -16.05
C ALA A 24 3.18 14.46 -14.60
N SER A 25 2.32 14.08 -13.63
CA SER A 25 2.85 13.40 -12.47
C SER A 25 3.68 12.27 -13.07
N ALA A 26 4.98 12.24 -12.80
CA ALA A 26 5.79 11.06 -13.05
C ALA A 26 4.91 9.87 -12.70
N ALA A 27 4.51 9.08 -13.71
CA ALA A 27 3.61 7.97 -13.51
C ALA A 27 4.25 7.16 -12.40
N ALA A 28 3.58 7.05 -11.25
CA ALA A 28 4.08 6.22 -10.17
C ALA A 28 4.28 4.84 -10.78
N CYS A 29 5.54 4.40 -10.86
CA CYS A 29 5.88 3.14 -11.47
C CYS A 29 5.10 2.04 -10.76
N ALA A 30 4.17 1.42 -11.47
CA ALA A 30 3.35 0.37 -10.89
C ALA A 30 4.24 -0.84 -10.60
N GLU A 31 4.00 -1.47 -9.46
CA GLU A 31 4.63 -2.76 -9.17
C GLU A 31 4.24 -3.76 -10.25
N SER A 32 5.21 -4.53 -10.73
CA SER A 32 5.02 -5.54 -11.75
C SER A 32 5.42 -6.91 -11.24
N ALA A 33 4.97 -7.97 -11.90
CA ALA A 33 5.36 -9.34 -11.58
C ALA A 33 5.21 -10.21 -12.83
N CYS A 34 6.01 -11.27 -12.95
CA CYS A 34 5.88 -12.24 -14.04
C CYS A 34 4.68 -13.18 -13.81
N SER A 35 4.55 -13.70 -12.58
CA SER A 35 3.43 -14.56 -12.18
C SER A 35 2.24 -13.74 -11.68
N SER A 36 1.03 -14.09 -12.13
CA SER A 36 -0.24 -13.61 -11.57
C SER A 36 -0.72 -14.43 -10.37
N SER A 37 -0.02 -15.52 -10.03
CA SER A 37 -0.32 -16.33 -8.85
C SER A 37 0.23 -15.66 -7.60
N TYR A 38 -0.64 -15.42 -6.61
CA TYR A 38 -0.25 -14.86 -5.31
C TYR A 38 0.81 -15.69 -4.57
N ILE A 39 0.96 -16.98 -4.90
CA ILE A 39 1.89 -17.88 -4.20
C ILE A 39 3.31 -17.76 -4.76
N SER A 40 3.46 -17.40 -6.04
CA SER A 40 4.75 -17.33 -6.74
C SER A 40 5.06 -15.96 -7.33
N SER A 41 4.28 -14.93 -6.98
CA SER A 41 4.51 -13.57 -7.46
C SER A 41 5.64 -12.91 -6.67
N ILE A 42 6.75 -12.64 -7.36
CA ILE A 42 7.82 -11.80 -6.84
C ILE A 42 7.53 -10.37 -7.30
N PRO A 43 7.27 -9.43 -6.36
CA PRO A 43 7.01 -8.05 -6.73
C PRO A 43 8.29 -7.39 -7.26
N ILE A 44 8.22 -6.87 -8.47
CA ILE A 44 9.27 -6.13 -9.16
C ILE A 44 8.97 -4.64 -8.97
N LYS A 45 9.85 -3.98 -8.20
CA LYS A 45 9.83 -2.57 -7.85
C LYS A 45 11.22 -2.00 -8.07
N PHE A 46 11.33 -0.67 -8.12
CA PHE A 46 12.62 0.01 -8.16
C PHE A 46 13.56 -0.52 -7.06
N PRO A 47 14.84 -0.85 -7.35
CA PRO A 47 15.56 -0.59 -8.59
C PRO A 47 15.30 -1.56 -9.75
N PHE A 48 14.63 -2.68 -9.51
CA PHE A 48 14.38 -3.70 -10.54
C PHE A 48 13.31 -3.23 -11.53
N GLN A 49 13.51 -3.60 -12.80
CA GLN A 49 12.52 -3.37 -13.86
C GLN A 49 12.45 -4.56 -14.81
N LEU A 50 11.28 -4.77 -15.39
CA LEU A 50 11.14 -5.71 -16.50
C LEU A 50 11.81 -5.15 -17.74
N LYS A 51 12.66 -5.97 -18.38
CA LYS A 51 13.34 -5.63 -19.63
C LYS A 51 12.30 -5.45 -20.74
N THR A 52 12.00 -4.20 -21.06
CA THR A 52 11.11 -3.81 -22.16
C THR A 52 11.90 -3.35 -23.38
N LEU A 53 11.24 -3.30 -24.54
CA LEU A 53 11.83 -2.79 -25.80
C LEU A 53 12.23 -1.30 -25.70
N GLU A 54 11.65 -0.55 -24.77
CA GLU A 54 12.02 0.84 -24.47
C GLU A 54 12.60 0.94 -23.04
N PRO A 55 13.62 1.78 -22.80
CA PRO A 55 14.14 2.00 -21.46
C PRO A 55 13.07 2.63 -20.57
N SER A 56 12.64 1.89 -19.55
CA SER A 56 11.69 2.41 -18.57
C SER A 56 12.38 3.44 -17.66
N ARG A 57 11.66 4.46 -17.20
CA ARG A 57 12.15 5.39 -16.15
C ARG A 57 11.97 4.83 -14.74
N CYS A 58 11.60 3.55 -14.64
CA CYS A 58 11.09 2.91 -13.44
C CYS A 58 12.06 1.93 -12.79
N GLY A 59 13.23 1.71 -13.38
CA GLY A 59 14.30 0.90 -12.81
C GLY A 59 15.66 1.56 -12.96
N TYR A 60 16.64 0.95 -12.32
CA TYR A 60 18.03 1.38 -12.29
C TYR A 60 18.86 0.53 -13.25
N GLU A 61 19.88 1.14 -13.86
CA GLU A 61 20.74 0.44 -14.82
C GLU A 61 21.42 -0.77 -14.16
N GLY A 62 21.36 -1.94 -14.82
CA GLY A 62 21.93 -3.19 -14.29
C GLY A 62 20.98 -4.01 -13.42
N PHE A 63 19.74 -3.54 -13.18
CA PHE A 63 18.70 -4.26 -12.43
C PHE A 63 17.56 -4.78 -13.33
N ASP A 64 17.84 -4.94 -14.62
CA ASP A 64 16.89 -5.49 -15.58
C ASP A 64 16.64 -6.99 -15.31
N VAL A 65 15.37 -7.35 -15.14
CA VAL A 65 14.90 -8.73 -15.05
C VAL A 65 13.97 -9.04 -16.22
N SER A 66 13.84 -10.31 -16.58
CA SER A 66 12.95 -10.75 -17.65
C SER A 66 12.07 -11.89 -17.18
N CYS A 67 10.92 -12.08 -17.82
CA CYS A 67 10.07 -13.23 -17.53
C CYS A 67 10.45 -14.40 -18.44
N ASN A 68 10.52 -15.60 -17.89
CA ASN A 68 10.77 -16.82 -18.65
C ASN A 68 9.70 -17.00 -19.75
N LYS A 69 10.15 -17.15 -21.00
CA LYS A 69 9.28 -17.25 -22.18
C LYS A 69 8.42 -18.53 -22.22
N SER A 70 8.87 -19.60 -21.57
CA SER A 70 8.20 -20.90 -21.64
C SER A 70 7.00 -21.01 -20.70
N ASN A 71 7.09 -20.39 -19.52
CA ASN A 71 6.14 -20.60 -18.43
C ASN A 71 5.49 -19.28 -17.98
N HIS A 72 6.04 -18.14 -18.42
CA HIS A 72 5.71 -16.76 -18.02
C HIS A 72 5.71 -16.46 -16.51
N SER A 73 5.98 -17.44 -15.64
CA SER A 73 5.88 -17.31 -14.19
C SER A 73 7.21 -17.05 -13.48
N GLN A 74 8.33 -17.49 -14.05
CA GLN A 74 9.65 -17.33 -13.45
C GLN A 74 10.31 -16.00 -13.84
N THR A 75 10.88 -15.34 -12.86
CA THR A 75 11.68 -14.12 -13.05
C THR A 75 13.14 -14.53 -13.27
N LEU A 76 13.77 -13.99 -14.31
CA LEU A 76 15.14 -14.28 -14.72
C LEU A 76 15.99 -13.02 -14.60
N LEU A 77 17.19 -13.18 -14.04
CA LEU A 77 18.24 -12.17 -14.04
C LEU A 77 19.37 -12.64 -14.96
N THR A 78 19.79 -11.79 -15.88
CA THR A 78 20.96 -12.06 -16.74
C THR A 78 22.15 -11.27 -16.22
N LEU A 79 23.15 -11.97 -15.70
CA LEU A 79 24.42 -11.37 -15.31
C LEU A 79 25.34 -11.26 -16.54
N PRO A 80 26.01 -10.12 -16.77
CA PRO A 80 26.80 -9.89 -17.99
C PRO A 80 27.89 -10.93 -18.26
N SER A 81 28.56 -11.41 -17.21
CA SER A 81 29.66 -12.38 -17.31
C SER A 81 29.27 -13.83 -17.02
N SER A 82 28.02 -14.09 -16.62
CA SER A 82 27.60 -15.42 -16.15
C SER A 82 26.26 -15.89 -16.70
N GLY A 83 25.62 -15.13 -17.57
CA GLY A 83 24.35 -15.52 -18.19
C GLY A 83 23.20 -15.54 -17.20
N ASP A 84 22.24 -16.44 -17.44
CA ASP A 84 20.93 -16.38 -16.80
C ASP A 84 20.86 -17.13 -15.46
N PHE A 85 20.15 -16.51 -14.52
CA PHE A 85 19.81 -17.02 -13.20
C PHE A 85 18.32 -16.86 -12.93
N ILE A 86 17.76 -17.78 -12.13
CA ILE A 86 16.36 -17.68 -11.70
C ILE A 86 16.33 -16.84 -10.42
N VAL A 87 15.51 -15.81 -10.39
CA VAL A 87 15.26 -15.01 -9.19
C VAL A 87 14.24 -15.73 -8.32
N GLN A 88 14.64 -16.09 -7.11
CA GLN A 88 13.78 -16.75 -6.11
C GLN A 88 13.15 -15.74 -5.15
N GLY A 89 13.82 -14.61 -4.91
CA GLY A 89 13.30 -13.57 -4.03
C GLY A 89 14.08 -12.25 -4.12
N ILE A 90 13.38 -11.15 -3.89
CA ILE A 90 13.97 -9.80 -3.82
C ILE A 90 13.54 -9.16 -2.50
N TYR A 91 14.52 -8.81 -1.67
CA TYR A 91 14.31 -8.22 -0.36
C TYR A 91 14.78 -6.76 -0.37
N TYR A 92 13.84 -5.85 -0.62
CA TYR A 92 14.12 -4.42 -0.77
C TYR A 92 14.61 -3.76 0.53
N LEU A 93 14.09 -4.19 1.70
CA LEU A 93 14.49 -3.65 3.01
C LEU A 93 15.95 -3.93 3.37
N SER A 94 16.44 -5.13 3.05
CA SER A 94 17.83 -5.55 3.32
C SER A 94 18.76 -5.38 2.12
N GLN A 95 18.21 -5.02 0.96
CA GLN A 95 18.90 -5.01 -0.34
C GLN A 95 19.61 -6.33 -0.63
N ARG A 96 18.83 -7.42 -0.57
CA ARG A 96 19.28 -8.80 -0.84
C ARG A 96 18.48 -9.42 -1.98
N LEU A 97 19.18 -10.15 -2.84
CA LEU A 97 18.64 -10.84 -3.99
C LEU A 97 18.98 -12.33 -3.86
N VAL A 98 17.96 -13.17 -3.82
CA VAL A 98 18.14 -14.63 -3.82
C VAL A 98 17.99 -15.14 -5.24
N ILE A 99 19.02 -15.83 -5.73
CA ILE A 99 19.04 -16.46 -7.05
C ILE A 99 19.34 -17.96 -6.96
N SER A 100 18.92 -18.70 -7.98
CA SER A 100 19.28 -20.10 -8.18
C SER A 100 19.79 -20.33 -9.60
N ASP A 101 20.61 -21.36 -9.74
CA ASP A 101 21.08 -21.80 -11.06
C ASP A 101 19.97 -22.55 -11.82
N PRO A 102 19.67 -22.21 -13.09
CA PRO A 102 18.67 -22.93 -13.88
C PRO A 102 18.95 -24.42 -14.08
N ALA A 103 20.22 -24.84 -14.02
CA ALA A 103 20.61 -26.25 -14.11
C ALA A 103 20.60 -26.96 -12.74
N ASN A 104 20.18 -26.27 -11.66
CA ASN A 104 20.19 -26.77 -10.28
C ASN A 104 21.56 -27.29 -9.83
N CYS A 105 22.65 -26.66 -10.29
CA CYS A 105 23.99 -27.02 -9.87
C CYS A 105 24.93 -25.81 -9.88
N LEU A 106 24.62 -24.84 -9.02
CA LEU A 106 25.45 -23.65 -8.85
C LEU A 106 26.92 -23.96 -8.47
N PRO A 107 27.23 -24.99 -7.64
CA PRO A 107 28.62 -25.37 -7.36
C PRO A 107 29.44 -25.69 -8.62
N ARG A 108 28.83 -26.21 -9.68
CA ARG A 108 29.51 -26.48 -10.95
C ARG A 108 30.04 -25.20 -11.59
N ARG A 109 29.26 -24.13 -11.59
CA ARG A 109 29.67 -22.85 -12.19
C ARG A 109 30.88 -22.23 -11.49
N PHE A 110 30.99 -22.40 -10.17
CA PHE A 110 32.18 -21.98 -9.43
C PHE A 110 33.39 -22.85 -9.79
N LEU A 111 33.21 -24.18 -9.84
CA LEU A 111 34.26 -25.13 -10.20
C LEU A 111 34.81 -24.89 -11.62
N GLU A 112 33.94 -24.56 -12.57
CA GLU A 112 34.27 -24.30 -13.97
C GLU A 112 34.74 -22.85 -14.22
N HIS A 113 34.75 -22.00 -13.19
CA HIS A 113 35.07 -20.58 -13.26
C HIS A 113 34.13 -19.74 -14.17
N ASP A 114 32.90 -20.20 -14.33
CA ASP A 114 31.85 -19.57 -15.16
C ASP A 114 30.97 -18.56 -14.37
N PHE A 115 31.26 -18.36 -13.08
CA PHE A 115 30.53 -17.42 -12.23
C PHE A 115 31.35 -16.18 -11.86
N SER A 116 30.84 -15.01 -12.23
CA SER A 116 31.44 -13.70 -12.00
C SER A 116 30.36 -12.62 -11.97
N LEU A 117 30.46 -11.72 -10.99
CA LEU A 117 29.57 -10.55 -10.85
C LEU A 117 30.11 -9.31 -11.57
N ILE A 118 31.22 -9.42 -12.30
CA ILE A 118 31.85 -8.29 -13.01
C ILE A 118 30.85 -7.65 -13.98
N GLY A 119 30.74 -6.32 -13.92
CA GLY A 119 29.80 -5.55 -14.74
C GLY A 119 28.35 -5.56 -14.24
N SER A 120 28.07 -6.21 -13.10
CA SER A 120 26.77 -6.15 -12.43
C SER A 120 26.83 -5.25 -11.19
N PRO A 121 25.68 -4.72 -10.71
CA PRO A 121 25.62 -3.92 -9.48
C PRO A 121 25.64 -4.77 -8.20
N PHE A 122 25.78 -6.08 -8.31
CA PHE A 122 25.67 -7.03 -7.21
C PHE A 122 27.03 -7.40 -6.62
N SER A 123 27.01 -7.80 -5.36
CA SER A 123 28.17 -8.24 -4.58
C SER A 123 27.83 -9.46 -3.73
N PHE A 124 28.86 -10.22 -3.34
CA PHE A 124 28.70 -11.34 -2.41
C PHE A 124 28.48 -10.82 -0.98
N VAL A 125 27.47 -11.35 -0.29
CA VAL A 125 27.12 -10.91 1.08
C VAL A 125 28.27 -11.16 2.06
N ASP A 126 28.81 -12.38 2.05
CA ASP A 126 29.82 -12.80 3.03
C ASP A 126 31.25 -12.84 2.45
N GLY A 127 31.42 -12.41 1.20
CA GLY A 127 32.69 -12.51 0.48
C GLY A 127 32.93 -13.89 -0.15
N LEU A 128 34.16 -14.15 -0.56
CA LEU A 128 34.58 -15.38 -1.21
C LEU A 128 35.74 -16.03 -0.48
N GLU A 129 35.71 -17.35 -0.36
CA GLU A 129 36.78 -18.14 0.23
C GLU A 129 37.28 -19.21 -0.74
N ASN A 130 38.56 -19.57 -0.61
CA ASN A 130 39.15 -20.63 -1.44
C ASN A 130 38.73 -22.01 -0.91
N TYR A 131 38.04 -22.75 -1.77
CA TYR A 131 37.69 -24.16 -1.55
C TYR A 131 38.30 -25.04 -2.63
N THR A 132 38.82 -26.19 -2.21
CA THR A 132 39.34 -27.22 -3.09
C THR A 132 38.33 -28.35 -3.23
N PHE A 133 37.97 -28.67 -4.46
CA PHE A 133 37.05 -29.74 -4.80
C PHE A 133 37.84 -31.05 -4.94
N LEU A 134 37.39 -32.08 -4.25
CA LEU A 134 38.01 -33.40 -4.23
C LEU A 134 37.04 -34.43 -4.79
N ASN A 135 37.55 -35.29 -5.67
CA ASN A 135 36.85 -36.48 -6.14
C ASN A 135 37.26 -37.69 -5.31
N CYS A 136 36.31 -38.29 -4.60
CA CYS A 136 36.54 -39.44 -3.73
C CYS A 136 35.73 -40.65 -4.20
N SER A 137 36.25 -41.85 -3.96
CA SER A 137 35.42 -43.06 -4.08
C SER A 137 34.24 -43.00 -3.10
N TYR A 138 33.07 -43.44 -3.53
CA TYR A 138 31.83 -43.39 -2.73
C TYR A 138 31.95 -44.13 -1.39
N GLN A 139 32.77 -45.18 -1.32
CA GLN A 139 32.97 -46.01 -0.13
C GLN A 139 33.80 -45.35 0.98
N VAL A 140 34.43 -44.20 0.71
CA VAL A 140 35.30 -43.53 1.68
C VAL A 140 34.43 -42.73 2.64
N GLU A 141 34.48 -42.99 3.96
CA GLU A 141 33.84 -42.10 4.93
C GLU A 141 34.55 -40.75 4.95
N THR A 142 33.79 -39.66 4.80
CA THR A 142 34.30 -38.29 4.81
C THR A 142 33.59 -37.50 5.89
N SER A 143 34.32 -36.63 6.58
CA SER A 143 33.75 -35.70 7.57
C SER A 143 32.94 -34.57 6.94
N HIS A 144 33.05 -34.38 5.62
CA HIS A 144 32.34 -33.37 4.85
C HIS A 144 31.26 -34.02 4.00
N GLU A 145 30.11 -33.34 3.88
CA GLU A 145 29.00 -33.77 3.03
C GLU A 145 29.37 -33.71 1.54
N SER A 146 28.75 -34.59 0.74
CA SER A 146 28.96 -34.60 -0.70
C SER A 146 28.10 -33.56 -1.40
N ILE A 147 28.70 -32.85 -2.35
CA ILE A 147 28.00 -31.92 -3.23
C ILE A 147 27.17 -32.74 -4.20
N SER A 148 25.87 -32.81 -3.93
CA SER A 148 24.94 -33.74 -4.58
C SER A 148 24.91 -33.60 -6.11
N CYS A 149 24.88 -32.39 -6.64
CA CYS A 149 24.81 -32.14 -8.09
C CYS A 149 26.11 -32.44 -8.86
N LEU A 150 27.23 -32.62 -8.15
CA LEU A 150 28.53 -33.01 -8.71
C LEU A 150 28.86 -34.49 -8.46
N SER A 151 28.09 -35.16 -7.58
CA SER A 151 28.33 -36.53 -7.14
C SER A 151 27.41 -37.52 -7.86
N ASN A 152 27.74 -38.81 -7.80
CA ASN A 152 26.88 -39.90 -8.26
C ASN A 152 27.09 -41.18 -7.44
N GLU A 153 26.59 -42.31 -7.92
CA GLU A 153 26.69 -43.60 -7.22
C GLU A 153 28.11 -44.19 -7.16
N LEU A 154 29.02 -43.77 -8.04
CA LEU A 154 30.38 -44.32 -8.15
C LEU A 154 31.41 -43.47 -7.41
N TYR A 155 31.21 -42.15 -7.42
CA TYR A 155 32.11 -41.20 -6.79
C TYR A 155 31.34 -40.07 -6.13
N LYS A 156 31.94 -39.50 -5.08
CA LYS A 156 31.42 -38.31 -4.42
C LYS A 156 32.40 -37.16 -4.52
N VAL A 157 31.86 -35.98 -4.76
CA VAL A 157 32.63 -34.73 -4.79
C VAL A 157 32.39 -33.99 -3.48
N ILE A 158 33.46 -33.64 -2.79
CA ILE A 158 33.41 -32.84 -1.57
C ILE A 158 34.21 -31.55 -1.78
N GLY A 159 33.79 -30.48 -1.10
CA GLY A 159 34.52 -29.22 -1.07
C GLY A 159 35.10 -28.96 0.31
N VAL A 160 36.42 -28.81 0.38
CA VAL A 160 37.14 -28.51 1.63
C VAL A 160 37.78 -27.13 1.55
N PRO A 161 37.78 -26.32 2.64
CA PRO A 161 38.53 -25.07 2.64
C PRO A 161 39.99 -25.33 2.28
N SER A 162 40.56 -24.60 1.32
CA SER A 162 41.92 -24.86 0.84
C SER A 162 42.97 -24.75 1.95
N LYS A 163 42.67 -24.01 3.03
CA LYS A 163 43.53 -23.88 4.21
C LYS A 163 43.58 -25.16 5.06
N SER A 164 42.55 -26.00 5.03
CA SER A 164 42.45 -27.24 5.84
C SER A 164 42.79 -28.51 5.07
N ILE A 165 43.08 -28.42 3.75
CA ILE A 165 43.28 -29.59 2.88
C ILE A 165 44.33 -30.59 3.40
N ASN A 166 45.42 -30.12 3.99
CA ASN A 166 46.49 -30.98 4.53
C ASN A 166 46.04 -31.83 5.73
N PHE A 167 44.98 -31.41 6.43
CA PHE A 167 44.41 -32.12 7.58
C PHE A 167 43.13 -32.90 7.22
N SER A 168 42.45 -32.51 6.13
CA SER A 168 41.09 -32.96 5.81
C SER A 168 40.98 -33.82 4.55
N ALA A 169 42.02 -33.89 3.70
CA ALA A 169 41.98 -34.69 2.47
C ALA A 169 42.21 -36.19 2.75
N PRO A 170 41.24 -37.08 2.46
CA PRO A 170 41.43 -38.52 2.58
C PRO A 170 42.41 -39.05 1.52
N SER A 171 43.13 -40.13 1.84
CA SER A 171 44.14 -40.75 0.97
C SER A 171 43.60 -41.34 -0.35
N LEU A 172 42.27 -41.48 -0.47
CA LEU A 172 41.57 -42.02 -1.63
C LEU A 172 40.84 -40.94 -2.45
N CYS A 173 41.17 -39.67 -2.22
CA CYS A 173 40.58 -38.55 -2.94
C CYS A 173 41.62 -37.85 -3.82
N SER A 174 41.22 -37.48 -5.03
CA SER A 174 42.05 -36.69 -5.96
C SER A 174 41.54 -35.26 -6.05
N VAL A 175 42.46 -34.30 -6.19
CA VAL A 175 42.11 -32.89 -6.39
C VAL A 175 41.55 -32.70 -7.79
N ILE A 176 40.37 -32.07 -7.89
CA ILE A 176 39.76 -31.65 -9.16
C ILE A 176 40.29 -30.26 -9.52
N SER A 177 39.96 -29.26 -8.72
CA SER A 177 40.36 -27.86 -8.88
C SER A 177 40.12 -27.07 -7.58
N THR A 178 40.58 -25.82 -7.54
CA THR A 178 40.31 -24.87 -6.47
C THR A 178 39.56 -23.67 -7.03
N ALA A 179 38.50 -23.26 -6.35
CA ALA A 179 37.69 -22.11 -6.73
C ALA A 179 37.34 -21.24 -5.53
N LEU A 180 37.02 -19.98 -5.83
CA LEU A 180 36.50 -19.02 -4.86
C LEU A 180 34.99 -19.20 -4.74
N VAL A 181 34.50 -19.54 -3.55
CA VAL A 181 33.10 -19.89 -3.28
C VAL A 181 32.58 -19.06 -2.09
N PRO A 182 31.34 -18.55 -2.14
CA PRO A 182 30.78 -17.73 -1.07
C PRO A 182 30.12 -18.58 0.03
N LEU A 183 30.93 -19.23 0.87
CA LEU A 183 30.46 -20.07 1.99
C LEU A 183 30.88 -19.53 3.37
N SER A 184 31.25 -18.26 3.46
CA SER A 184 31.71 -17.64 4.71
C SER A 184 30.56 -17.35 5.66
N GLY A 185 30.65 -17.84 6.90
CA GLY A 185 29.77 -17.43 8.00
C GLY A 185 28.54 -18.32 8.21
N SER A 186 28.65 -19.19 9.22
CA SER A 186 27.64 -20.05 9.84
C SER A 186 27.24 -21.35 9.11
N PHE A 187 27.47 -22.46 9.81
CA PHE A 187 27.12 -23.86 9.49
C PHE A 187 28.04 -24.56 8.48
N GLU A 188 29.21 -24.99 8.97
CA GLU A 188 30.18 -25.87 8.29
C GLU A 188 29.59 -27.23 7.82
N SER A 189 28.35 -27.58 8.15
CA SER A 189 27.66 -28.78 7.65
C SER A 189 26.76 -28.54 6.42
N ASP A 190 26.02 -27.42 6.36
CA ASP A 190 24.88 -27.30 5.44
C ASP A 190 25.13 -26.32 4.28
N GLY A 191 26.25 -25.58 4.29
CA GLY A 191 26.52 -24.52 3.32
C GLY A 191 26.55 -25.00 1.85
N TRP A 192 27.04 -26.21 1.60
CA TRP A 192 27.05 -26.79 0.25
C TRP A 192 25.67 -27.19 -0.25
N ASP A 193 24.80 -27.70 0.63
CA ASP A 193 23.42 -28.03 0.28
C ASP A 193 22.63 -26.76 -0.01
N MET A 194 22.79 -25.72 0.81
CA MET A 194 22.18 -24.41 0.55
C MET A 194 22.61 -23.84 -0.81
N LEU A 195 23.91 -23.81 -1.09
CA LEU A 195 24.46 -23.32 -2.35
C LEU A 195 23.97 -24.12 -3.57
N ASN A 196 23.60 -25.39 -3.39
CA ASN A 196 23.03 -26.20 -4.45
C ASN A 196 21.66 -25.69 -4.91
N TYR A 197 20.86 -25.14 -3.98
CA TYR A 197 19.50 -24.68 -4.26
C TYR A 197 19.41 -23.19 -4.52
N TYR A 198 20.06 -22.35 -3.73
CA TYR A 198 20.01 -20.89 -3.87
C TYR A 198 21.21 -20.19 -3.23
N PHE A 199 21.44 -18.94 -3.64
CA PHE A 199 22.49 -18.11 -3.08
C PHE A 199 22.06 -16.64 -3.00
N GLU A 200 22.66 -15.89 -2.07
CA GLU A 200 22.32 -14.50 -1.78
C GLU A 200 23.34 -13.50 -2.31
N LEU A 201 22.84 -12.51 -3.06
CA LEU A 201 23.60 -11.35 -3.50
C LEU A 201 23.12 -10.10 -2.77
N ALA A 202 24.02 -9.14 -2.58
CA ALA A 202 23.73 -7.82 -2.06
C ALA A 202 23.85 -6.76 -3.17
N TRP A 203 23.10 -5.67 -3.04
CA TRP A 203 23.39 -4.43 -3.75
C TRP A 203 23.40 -3.26 -2.77
N ASP A 204 24.23 -2.26 -3.02
CA ASP A 204 24.30 -1.05 -2.19
C ASP A 204 23.70 0.17 -2.90
N VAL A 205 23.87 0.25 -4.23
CA VAL A 205 23.41 1.36 -5.06
C VAL A 205 22.35 0.86 -6.05
N PRO A 206 21.19 1.52 -6.17
CA PRO A 206 20.74 2.66 -5.39
C PRO A 206 20.32 2.26 -3.96
N ASP A 207 20.61 3.12 -2.98
CA ASP A 207 20.22 2.87 -1.59
C ASP A 207 18.77 3.33 -1.35
N CYS A 208 17.88 2.36 -1.19
CA CYS A 208 16.46 2.54 -0.91
C CYS A 208 16.06 2.11 0.50
N ARG A 209 16.99 1.63 1.34
CA ARG A 209 16.68 1.02 2.66
C ARG A 209 15.85 1.93 3.55
N PHE A 210 16.25 3.19 3.67
CA PHE A 210 15.52 4.20 4.45
C PHE A 210 14.10 4.46 3.91
N CYS A 211 13.95 4.45 2.58
CA CYS A 211 12.67 4.71 1.94
C CYS A 211 11.69 3.56 2.15
N GLU A 212 12.16 2.33 1.96
CA GLU A 212 11.39 1.10 2.20
C GLU A 212 11.01 0.95 3.68
N GLN A 213 11.92 1.24 4.61
CA GLN A 213 11.64 1.21 6.04
C GLN A 213 10.52 2.19 6.44
N SER A 214 10.40 3.30 5.71
CA SER A 214 9.37 4.30 5.92
C SER A 214 8.04 3.98 5.21
N GLY A 215 7.95 2.86 4.49
CA GLY A 215 6.77 2.49 3.69
C GLY A 215 6.52 3.42 2.49
N ASN A 216 7.56 4.10 2.01
CA ASN A 216 7.50 5.02 0.87
C ASN A 216 8.09 4.36 -0.38
N VAL A 217 7.84 4.96 -1.55
CA VAL A 217 8.30 4.43 -2.84
C VAL A 217 9.60 5.11 -3.27
N CYS A 218 10.64 4.30 -3.47
CA CYS A 218 11.93 4.72 -4.00
C CYS A 218 11.89 4.90 -5.53
N GLY A 219 12.56 5.91 -6.07
CA GLY A 219 12.68 6.10 -7.52
C GLY A 219 13.48 7.35 -7.88
N PHE A 220 13.62 7.65 -9.17
CA PHE A 220 14.32 8.86 -9.61
C PHE A 220 13.52 10.14 -9.39
N LYS A 221 14.21 11.24 -9.07
CA LYS A 221 13.60 12.55 -8.83
C LYS A 221 12.92 13.13 -10.08
N ASP A 222 13.58 13.10 -11.24
CA ASP A 222 13.08 13.69 -12.50
C ASP A 222 13.23 12.78 -13.74
N GLY A 223 13.37 11.46 -13.57
CA GLY A 223 13.45 10.48 -14.67
C GLY A 223 14.65 10.63 -15.64
N LYS A 224 15.58 11.55 -15.35
CA LYS A 224 16.87 11.77 -16.05
C LYS A 224 18.05 12.02 -15.09
N SER A 225 17.79 12.43 -13.85
CA SER A 225 18.82 12.66 -12.84
C SER A 225 19.13 11.37 -12.07
N SER A 226 20.40 11.09 -11.79
CA SER A 226 20.82 10.01 -10.87
C SER A 226 20.39 10.26 -9.40
N GLU A 227 19.79 11.42 -9.11
CA GLU A 227 19.23 11.73 -7.79
C GLU A 227 17.98 10.89 -7.50
N LEU A 228 18.04 10.15 -6.39
CA LEU A 228 16.93 9.38 -5.85
C LEU A 228 15.96 10.28 -5.07
N LYS A 229 14.68 9.96 -5.12
CA LYS A 229 13.61 10.58 -4.35
C LYS A 229 12.80 9.49 -3.68
N CYS A 230 12.50 9.72 -2.40
CA CYS A 230 11.55 8.91 -1.66
C CYS A 230 10.19 9.62 -1.68
N SER A 231 9.20 9.00 -2.31
CA SER A 231 7.89 9.59 -2.49
C SER A 231 6.84 8.88 -1.65
N SER A 232 6.05 9.65 -0.92
CA SER A 232 4.96 9.10 -0.10
C SER A 232 3.76 8.76 -0.96
N ILE A 233 3.25 7.53 -0.78
CA ILE A 233 2.02 7.04 -1.43
C ILE A 233 0.82 7.97 -1.12
N TYR A 234 0.84 8.67 0.02
CA TYR A 234 -0.23 9.56 0.47
C TYR A 234 -0.18 10.98 -0.13
N SER A 235 0.89 11.38 -0.82
CA SER A 235 1.01 12.77 -1.31
C SER A 235 0.22 13.07 -2.60
N SER A 236 -0.35 12.07 -3.28
CA SER A 236 -1.05 12.23 -4.57
C SER A 236 -2.57 12.42 -4.44
N LYS A 237 -3.05 13.09 -3.38
CA LYS A 237 -4.48 13.53 -3.31
C LYS A 237 -4.64 15.06 -3.28
N LYS A 238 -3.60 15.83 -3.61
CA LYS A 238 -3.71 17.30 -3.76
C LYS A 238 -4.52 17.75 -4.99
N GLY A 239 -4.85 16.85 -5.92
CA GLY A 239 -5.73 17.14 -7.06
C GLY A 239 -7.20 17.22 -6.66
N ILE A 240 -7.70 16.26 -5.89
CA ILE A 240 -9.14 16.11 -5.59
C ILE A 240 -9.68 17.31 -4.80
N ALA A 241 -8.90 17.85 -3.85
CA ALA A 241 -9.30 19.03 -3.08
C ALA A 241 -9.48 20.28 -3.97
N LYS A 242 -8.69 20.44 -5.04
CA LYS A 242 -8.79 21.59 -5.94
C LYS A 242 -10.08 21.56 -6.77
N TYR A 243 -10.46 20.39 -7.28
CA TYR A 243 -11.70 20.24 -8.05
C TYR A 243 -12.95 20.40 -7.18
N ALA A 244 -12.90 19.92 -5.92
CA ALA A 244 -14.00 20.11 -4.96
C ALA A 244 -14.23 21.60 -4.65
N PHE A 245 -13.17 22.39 -4.47
CA PHE A 245 -13.30 23.84 -4.25
C PHE A 245 -13.86 24.57 -5.47
N MET A 246 -13.40 24.24 -6.69
CA MET A 246 -13.92 24.86 -7.92
C MET A 246 -15.41 24.55 -8.13
N ALA A 247 -15.82 23.30 -7.94
CA ALA A 247 -17.22 22.90 -8.03
C ALA A 247 -18.10 23.63 -7.00
N PHE A 248 -17.62 23.77 -5.76
CA PHE A 248 -18.35 24.49 -4.71
C PHE A 248 -18.52 25.98 -5.06
N THR A 249 -17.46 26.64 -5.54
CA THR A 249 -17.55 28.06 -5.94
C THR A 249 -18.52 28.27 -7.11
N GLY A 250 -18.54 27.35 -8.09
CA GLY A 250 -19.48 27.40 -9.21
C GLY A 250 -20.93 27.21 -8.78
N ILE A 251 -21.20 26.22 -7.91
CA ILE A 251 -22.55 25.95 -7.38
C ILE A 251 -23.06 27.15 -6.57
N MET A 252 -22.22 27.76 -5.73
CA MET A 252 -22.60 28.93 -4.95
C MET A 252 -22.92 30.15 -5.83
N ALA A 253 -22.17 30.37 -6.91
CA ALA A 253 -22.46 31.43 -7.88
C ALA A 253 -23.79 31.19 -8.61
N ILE A 254 -24.10 29.95 -8.97
CA ILE A 254 -25.37 29.58 -9.61
C ILE A 254 -26.55 29.78 -8.64
N ILE A 255 -26.41 29.36 -7.38
CA ILE A 255 -27.46 29.57 -6.37
C ILE A 255 -27.71 31.07 -6.13
N PHE A 256 -26.65 31.88 -6.02
CA PHE A 256 -26.77 33.32 -5.82
C PHE A 256 -27.41 34.04 -7.01
N THR A 257 -27.08 33.63 -8.23
CA THR A 257 -27.74 34.19 -9.43
C THR A 257 -29.19 33.77 -9.54
N LEU A 258 -29.53 32.51 -9.20
CA LEU A 258 -30.92 32.05 -9.13
C LEU A 258 -31.73 32.79 -8.07
N THR A 259 -31.20 32.98 -6.86
CA THR A 259 -31.91 33.72 -5.81
C THR A 259 -32.11 35.19 -6.16
N LEU A 260 -31.12 35.83 -6.79
CA LEU A 260 -31.25 37.21 -7.29
C LEU A 260 -32.30 37.32 -8.40
N VAL A 261 -32.31 36.39 -9.37
CA VAL A 261 -33.30 36.39 -10.46
C VAL A 261 -34.70 36.12 -9.94
N LEU A 262 -34.86 35.17 -9.01
CA LEU A 262 -36.13 34.89 -8.36
C LEU A 262 -36.60 36.07 -7.51
N GLY A 263 -35.71 36.70 -6.74
CA GLY A 263 -36.02 37.90 -5.94
C GLY A 263 -36.37 39.12 -6.78
N LEU A 264 -35.71 39.34 -7.93
CA LEU A 264 -36.07 40.41 -8.87
C LEU A 264 -37.37 40.11 -9.63
N ARG A 265 -37.71 38.84 -9.84
CA ARG A 265 -39.03 38.41 -10.35
C ARG A 265 -40.12 38.62 -9.31
N ASP A 266 -39.83 38.30 -8.06
CA ASP A 266 -40.75 38.43 -6.94
C ASP A 266 -40.96 39.90 -6.56
N SER A 267 -39.93 40.74 -6.62
CA SER A 267 -40.04 42.20 -6.47
C SER A 267 -40.88 42.83 -7.59
N ARG A 268 -40.75 42.36 -8.85
CA ARG A 268 -41.62 42.79 -9.96
C ARG A 268 -43.07 42.31 -9.78
N ARG A 269 -43.28 41.08 -9.27
CA ARG A 269 -44.61 40.55 -8.94
C ARG A 269 -45.21 41.27 -7.73
N ALA A 270 -44.43 41.58 -6.71
CA ALA A 270 -44.85 42.33 -5.53
C ALA A 270 -45.22 43.78 -5.90
N HIS A 271 -44.52 44.39 -6.85
CA HIS A 271 -44.92 45.71 -7.36
C HIS A 271 -46.24 45.66 -8.14
N GLN A 272 -46.58 44.53 -8.77
CA GLN A 272 -47.91 44.29 -9.37
C GLN A 272 -48.97 43.90 -8.33
N LEU A 273 -48.60 43.21 -7.24
CA LEU A 273 -49.51 42.73 -6.20
C LEU A 273 -49.83 43.79 -5.13
N MET A 274 -48.97 44.81 -4.95
CA MET A 274 -49.24 45.97 -4.08
C MET A 274 -50.39 46.85 -4.58
N THR A 275 -50.79 46.71 -5.85
CA THR A 275 -52.01 47.34 -6.37
C THR A 275 -53.30 46.59 -6.03
N ASP A 276 -53.22 45.33 -5.54
CA ASP A 276 -54.41 44.44 -5.44
C ASP A 276 -54.68 43.78 -4.08
N LEU A 277 -53.85 43.92 -3.04
CA LEU A 277 -54.07 43.20 -1.76
C LEU A 277 -54.03 44.08 -0.51
N SER A 278 -54.83 45.16 -0.50
CA SER A 278 -55.49 45.60 0.71
C SER A 278 -56.59 44.59 1.07
N THR A 279 -56.23 43.39 1.52
CA THR A 279 -57.15 42.45 2.19
C THR A 279 -56.40 41.20 2.68
N ILE A 280 -56.53 40.94 3.99
CA ILE A 280 -56.49 39.63 4.65
C ILE A 280 -55.10 39.11 5.10
N THR A 281 -54.94 39.24 6.41
CA THR A 281 -54.16 38.50 7.42
C THR A 281 -53.85 37.02 7.12
N ASP A 282 -52.69 36.51 7.55
CA ASP A 282 -52.55 35.69 8.78
C ASP A 282 -51.19 34.94 8.86
N ARG A 283 -50.75 34.67 10.09
CA ARG A 283 -49.44 34.18 10.57
C ARG A 283 -49.16 32.72 10.17
N ARG A 284 -47.88 32.37 9.94
CA ARG A 284 -47.38 30.97 9.95
C ARG A 284 -46.53 30.71 11.20
N PRO A 285 -46.69 29.57 11.90
CA PRO A 285 -45.96 29.27 13.13
C PRO A 285 -44.53 28.77 12.84
N LEU A 286 -43.60 29.14 13.72
CA LEU A 286 -42.25 28.58 13.76
C LEU A 286 -42.31 27.19 14.41
N VAL A 287 -41.84 26.15 13.71
CA VAL A 287 -41.64 24.82 14.30
C VAL A 287 -40.37 24.86 15.14
N VAL A 288 -40.52 24.97 16.46
CA VAL A 288 -39.43 24.84 17.43
C VAL A 288 -39.12 23.34 17.60
N ARG A 289 -37.88 22.92 17.32
CA ARG A 289 -37.40 21.57 17.66
C ARG A 289 -37.00 21.56 19.13
N ILE A 290 -37.75 20.86 19.96
CA ILE A 290 -37.48 20.70 21.40
C ILE A 290 -36.71 19.38 21.57
N GLY A 291 -35.55 19.43 22.25
CA GLY A 291 -34.80 18.24 22.66
C GLY A 291 -35.39 17.57 23.89
N LEU A 292 -34.72 16.54 24.40
CA LEU A 292 -35.11 15.81 25.60
C LEU A 292 -34.53 16.47 26.85
N ASP A 293 -35.26 16.36 27.97
CA ASP A 293 -34.75 16.75 29.28
C ASP A 293 -33.73 15.72 29.82
N ASP A 294 -32.85 16.17 30.71
CA ASP A 294 -31.76 15.36 31.25
C ASP A 294 -32.26 14.09 31.95
N ALA A 295 -33.43 14.10 32.60
CA ALA A 295 -33.97 12.93 33.28
C ALA A 295 -34.41 11.84 32.29
N THR A 296 -35.00 12.25 31.16
CA THR A 296 -35.34 11.34 30.07
C THR A 296 -34.09 10.78 29.39
N ILE A 297 -33.05 11.59 29.18
CA ILE A 297 -31.78 11.13 28.63
C ILE A 297 -31.13 10.10 29.55
N GLU A 298 -31.12 10.34 30.87
CA GLU A 298 -30.58 9.42 31.87
C GLU A 298 -31.32 8.08 31.94
N SER A 299 -32.60 8.01 31.53
CA SER A 299 -33.37 6.76 31.50
C SER A 299 -32.86 5.73 30.48
N TYR A 300 -32.04 6.15 29.51
CA TYR A 300 -31.47 5.23 28.51
C TYR A 300 -30.40 4.32 29.11
N PRO A 301 -30.39 3.00 28.76
CA PRO A 301 -29.41 2.06 29.28
C PRO A 301 -27.96 2.49 29.04
N LYS A 302 -27.16 2.46 30.11
CA LYS A 302 -25.70 2.63 30.06
C LYS A 302 -25.03 1.26 30.13
N THR A 303 -24.14 0.99 29.18
CA THR A 303 -23.32 -0.22 29.14
C THR A 303 -21.86 0.19 29.32
N GLN A 304 -21.18 -0.34 30.34
CA GLN A 304 -19.72 -0.22 30.41
C GLN A 304 -19.10 -1.33 29.56
N LEU A 305 -18.19 -0.96 28.66
CA LEU A 305 -17.53 -1.92 27.80
C LEU A 305 -16.49 -2.72 28.60
N GLY A 306 -16.66 -4.04 28.64
CA GLY A 306 -15.73 -4.95 29.33
C GLY A 306 -14.37 -5.06 28.62
N GLU A 307 -13.38 -5.67 29.30
CA GLU A 307 -12.02 -5.85 28.76
C GLU A 307 -11.94 -6.79 27.55
N SER A 308 -13.01 -7.54 27.26
CA SER A 308 -13.12 -8.44 26.10
C SER A 308 -13.46 -7.75 24.78
N TRP A 309 -13.77 -6.44 24.78
CA TRP A 309 -14.20 -5.66 23.59
C TRP A 309 -15.46 -6.17 22.87
N GLU A 310 -16.12 -7.20 23.40
CA GLU A 310 -17.30 -7.79 22.78
C GLU A 310 -18.54 -6.95 23.12
N LEU A 311 -19.05 -6.25 22.10
CA LEU A 311 -20.37 -5.62 22.17
C LEU A 311 -21.47 -6.69 22.09
N PRO A 312 -22.57 -6.56 22.85
CA PRO A 312 -23.67 -7.53 22.85
C PRO A 312 -24.36 -7.74 21.50
N LYS A 313 -24.13 -6.86 20.51
CA LYS A 313 -24.58 -7.02 19.11
C LYS A 313 -23.52 -6.46 18.14
N PRO A 314 -23.38 -7.05 16.94
CA PRO A 314 -22.44 -6.57 15.93
C PRO A 314 -22.97 -5.27 15.33
N ASN A 315 -22.53 -4.15 15.90
CA ASN A 315 -22.59 -2.87 15.22
C ASN A 315 -21.19 -2.28 15.27
N ASP A 316 -20.86 -1.50 14.26
CA ASP A 316 -19.55 -0.88 14.04
C ASP A 316 -18.92 -0.44 15.38
N ASN A 317 -17.67 -0.86 15.63
CA ASN A 317 -16.96 -0.64 16.90
C ASN A 317 -16.55 0.84 17.08
N THR A 318 -17.20 1.75 16.37
CA THR A 318 -16.96 3.19 16.33
C THR A 318 -18.22 3.97 16.68
N CYS A 319 -18.04 5.09 17.38
CA CYS A 319 -19.10 6.04 17.63
C CYS A 319 -19.29 6.93 16.41
N PRO A 320 -20.49 7.01 15.79
CA PRO A 320 -20.72 7.83 14.59
C PRO A 320 -20.76 9.35 14.88
N ILE A 321 -20.81 9.75 16.16
CA ILE A 321 -20.81 11.18 16.54
C ILE A 321 -19.38 11.72 16.59
N CYS A 322 -18.46 11.01 17.24
CA CYS A 322 -17.06 11.44 17.38
C CYS A 322 -16.09 10.73 16.42
N LEU A 323 -16.57 9.71 15.70
CA LEU A 323 -15.80 8.82 14.81
C LEU A 323 -14.68 8.03 15.52
N GLY A 324 -14.69 7.98 16.85
CA GLY A 324 -13.73 7.24 17.66
C GLY A 324 -14.15 5.80 17.92
N THR A 325 -13.19 4.86 17.92
CA THR A 325 -13.39 3.46 18.33
C THR A 325 -13.67 3.37 19.83
N TYR A 326 -14.63 2.55 20.25
CA TYR A 326 -14.92 2.33 21.66
C TYR A 326 -13.74 1.66 22.36
N LYS A 327 -13.37 2.11 23.56
CA LYS A 327 -12.29 1.51 24.38
C LYS A 327 -12.85 0.83 25.63
N PRO A 328 -12.12 -0.13 26.24
CA PRO A 328 -12.50 -0.77 27.49
C PRO A 328 -12.72 0.28 28.57
N LYS A 329 -13.69 0.02 29.44
CA LYS A 329 -14.10 0.91 30.54
C LYS A 329 -14.78 2.22 30.08
N GLU A 330 -14.97 2.44 28.79
CA GLU A 330 -15.80 3.53 28.30
C GLU A 330 -17.29 3.22 28.54
N THR A 331 -18.06 4.27 28.85
CA THR A 331 -19.50 4.17 29.06
C THR A 331 -20.23 4.48 27.76
N LEU A 332 -20.93 3.48 27.24
CA LEU A 332 -21.77 3.59 26.06
C LEU A 332 -23.23 3.76 26.48
N ARG A 333 -23.99 4.52 25.70
CA ARG A 333 -25.44 4.64 25.85
C ARG A 333 -26.14 4.01 24.66
N THR A 334 -27.19 3.25 24.97
CA THR A 334 -28.00 2.54 23.97
C THR A 334 -29.36 3.22 23.85
N ILE A 335 -29.74 3.59 22.62
CA ILE A 335 -31.09 4.11 22.35
C ILE A 335 -32.07 2.94 22.26
N SER A 336 -32.89 2.74 23.29
CA SER A 336 -33.73 1.55 23.49
C SER A 336 -34.67 1.22 22.31
N GLU A 337 -35.08 2.20 21.53
CA GLU A 337 -36.02 2.03 20.41
C GLU A 337 -35.36 1.45 19.16
N CYS A 338 -34.05 1.67 18.98
CA CYS A 338 -33.31 1.25 17.80
C CYS A 338 -32.05 0.42 18.11
N ASN A 339 -31.70 0.26 19.40
CA ASN A 339 -30.54 -0.47 19.90
C ASN A 339 -29.20 0.01 19.33
N HIS A 340 -29.09 1.30 18.97
CA HIS A 340 -27.86 1.91 18.51
C HIS A 340 -27.00 2.39 19.68
N TYR A 341 -25.69 2.14 19.59
CA TYR A 341 -24.68 2.49 20.59
C TYR A 341 -23.95 3.78 20.23
N PHE A 342 -23.64 4.57 21.25
CA PHE A 342 -22.83 5.77 21.16
C PHE A 342 -22.05 5.94 22.47
N HIS A 343 -20.97 6.73 22.48
CA HIS A 343 -20.44 7.24 23.76
C HIS A 343 -21.54 8.02 24.48
N ALA A 344 -21.73 7.76 25.78
CA ALA A 344 -22.76 8.43 26.56
C ALA A 344 -22.65 9.96 26.45
N SER A 345 -21.44 10.49 26.62
CA SER A 345 -21.16 11.93 26.49
C SER A 345 -21.50 12.51 25.10
N CYS A 346 -21.33 11.74 24.04
CA CYS A 346 -21.60 12.21 22.68
C CYS A 346 -23.10 12.29 22.39
N VAL A 347 -23.86 11.25 22.76
CA VAL A 347 -25.29 11.20 22.44
C VAL A 347 -26.13 12.04 23.40
N ASP A 348 -25.68 12.28 24.62
CA ASP A 348 -26.41 13.12 25.59
C ASP A 348 -26.51 14.57 25.10
N GLU A 349 -25.40 15.15 24.60
CA GLU A 349 -25.41 16.49 24.01
C GLU A 349 -26.27 16.58 22.76
N TRP A 350 -26.32 15.51 21.97
CA TRP A 350 -27.20 15.46 20.81
C TRP A 350 -28.68 15.46 21.21
N LEU A 351 -29.05 14.64 22.20
CA LEU A 351 -30.44 14.48 22.62
C LEU A 351 -31.04 15.73 23.28
N LYS A 352 -30.20 16.58 23.89
CA LYS A 352 -30.61 17.90 24.41
C LYS A 352 -31.10 18.86 23.33
N VAL A 353 -30.67 18.67 22.07
CA VAL A 353 -31.02 19.54 20.94
C VAL A 353 -31.98 18.84 19.97
N SER A 354 -31.97 17.51 19.93
CA SER A 354 -32.83 16.72 19.04
C SER A 354 -33.28 15.42 19.70
N ALA A 355 -34.59 15.25 19.88
CA ALA A 355 -35.20 14.01 20.37
C ALA A 355 -35.23 12.86 19.33
N THR A 356 -34.15 12.68 18.57
CA THR A 356 -34.03 11.64 17.53
C THR A 356 -32.67 10.95 17.54
N CYS A 357 -32.63 9.66 17.16
CA CYS A 357 -31.39 8.90 17.04
C CYS A 357 -30.48 9.47 15.92
N PRO A 358 -29.18 9.75 16.17
CA PRO A 358 -28.27 10.24 15.13
C PRO A 358 -28.11 9.30 13.92
N LEU A 359 -28.24 7.98 14.13
CA LEU A 359 -28.05 6.98 13.09
C LEU A 359 -29.31 6.76 12.23
N CYS A 360 -30.46 6.51 12.84
CA CYS A 360 -31.68 6.16 12.10
C CYS A 360 -32.78 7.22 12.13
N ARG A 361 -32.60 8.32 12.88
CA ARG A 361 -33.57 9.41 13.06
C ARG A 361 -34.90 9.01 13.67
N ASN A 362 -35.03 7.79 14.20
CA ASN A 362 -36.22 7.39 14.96
C ASN A 362 -36.36 8.27 16.20
N PRO A 363 -37.58 8.74 16.53
CA PRO A 363 -37.84 9.53 17.72
C PRO A 363 -37.63 8.69 18.98
N SER A 364 -37.02 9.30 19.99
CA SER A 364 -36.73 8.65 21.26
C SER A 364 -37.98 8.69 22.18
N LYS A 365 -38.18 7.70 23.08
CA LYS A 365 -39.40 7.49 23.92
C LYS A 365 -39.91 8.72 24.69
N GLY A 366 -39.11 9.75 24.88
CA GLY A 366 -39.50 11.00 25.53
C GLY A 366 -40.44 11.90 24.73
N ASN A 367 -40.60 11.67 23.43
CA ASN A 367 -41.44 12.53 22.60
C ASN A 367 -42.92 12.10 22.66
N LYS A 368 -43.56 12.25 23.83
CA LYS A 368 -45.01 12.36 23.87
C LYS A 368 -45.35 13.74 23.29
N ILE A 369 -45.77 13.77 22.04
CA ILE A 369 -46.37 14.96 21.43
C ILE A 369 -47.58 15.34 22.29
N SER A 370 -47.40 16.28 23.22
CA SER A 370 -48.52 16.94 23.87
C SER A 370 -49.14 17.89 22.85
N HIS A 371 -50.19 17.43 22.18
CA HIS A 371 -51.13 18.33 21.52
C HIS A 371 -51.72 19.24 22.60
N LEU A 372 -51.19 20.45 22.75
CA LEU A 372 -51.87 21.53 23.45
C LEU A 372 -52.87 22.12 22.47
N THR A 373 -54.12 21.65 22.55
CA THR A 373 -55.28 22.38 22.05
C THR A 373 -55.49 23.61 22.93
N ILE A 374 -55.31 24.80 22.35
CA ILE A 374 -55.86 26.02 22.94
C ILE A 374 -57.25 26.18 22.30
N GLU A 375 -58.29 25.90 23.09
CA GLU A 375 -59.66 26.36 22.81
C GLU A 375 -59.71 27.89 22.90
N ALA A 376 -60.57 28.47 22.07
CA ALA A 376 -60.68 29.90 21.77
C ALA A 376 -61.13 30.77 22.94
#